data_AF-A0A7X5HYH8-F1
#
_entry.id   AF-A0A7X5HYH8-F1
#
_cell.length_a   1.000
_cell.length_b   1.000
_cell.length_c   1.000
_cell.angle_alpha   90.00
_cell.angle_beta   90.00
_cell.angle_gamma   90.00
#
_symmetry.space_group_name_H-M   'P 1'
#
loop_
_entity.id
_entity.type
_entity.pdbx_description
1 polymer ?
#
loop_
_entity_poly.entity_id
_entity_poly.type
_entity_poly.pdbx_seq_one_letter_code
_entity_poly.pdbx_strand_id
1 'polypeptide(L)'
;MTYYTILLLGVFILLRHQLGGFHASSHFRCNMIFFAAYILAMIAIKYVPNEFIKYLIIPVGIFCELTALKYAPVEHPNRPVSKRKKKKFKRTGIILLTLFWIAAIVLITLFTGIEKYALSIILGMFYMSISVVAEFYKQYRKNLLQNR
;
A
#
# COMPACT_ATOMS: atom_id res chain seq x y z
N MET A 1 -13.22 9.46 -13.41
CA MET A 1 -12.13 9.76 -12.44
C MET A 1 -12.52 9.43 -11.00
N THR A 2 -13.70 9.82 -10.52
CA THR A 2 -14.15 9.58 -9.13
C THR A 2 -14.08 8.10 -8.69
N TYR A 3 -14.50 7.16 -9.54
CA TYR A 3 -14.47 5.73 -9.21
C TYR A 3 -13.05 5.20 -8.96
N TYR A 4 -12.07 5.68 -9.72
CA TYR A 4 -10.66 5.31 -9.57
C TYR A 4 -10.10 5.80 -8.23
N THR A 5 -10.43 7.03 -7.85
CA THR A 5 -10.11 7.60 -6.54
C THR A 5 -10.68 6.76 -5.40
N ILE A 6 -11.97 6.40 -5.49
CA ILE A 6 -12.64 5.62 -4.43
C ILE A 6 -11.94 4.26 -4.27
N LEU A 7 -11.63 3.57 -5.35
CA LEU A 7 -10.94 2.29 -5.29
C LEU A 7 -9.53 2.41 -4.74
N LEU A 8 -8.74 3.36 -5.25
CA LEU A 8 -7.38 3.58 -4.79
C LEU A 8 -7.34 3.89 -3.29
N LEU A 9 -8.16 4.83 -2.84
CA LEU A 9 -8.23 5.23 -1.43
C LEU A 9 -8.80 4.12 -0.56
N GLY A 10 -9.82 3.40 -1.03
CA GLY A 10 -10.41 2.27 -0.32
C GLY A 10 -9.39 1.16 -0.07
N VAL A 11 -8.68 0.73 -1.11
CA VAL A 11 -7.61 -0.27 -1.01
C VAL A 11 -6.53 0.21 -0.04
N PHE A 12 -6.08 1.47 -0.19
CA PHE A 12 -5.07 2.06 0.68
C PHE A 12 -5.52 2.06 2.15
N ILE A 13 -6.70 2.58 2.46
CA ILE A 13 -7.20 2.71 3.84
C ILE A 13 -7.38 1.35 4.50
N LEU A 14 -7.98 0.38 3.79
CA LEU A 14 -8.20 -0.97 4.31
C LEU A 14 -6.90 -1.68 4.64
N LEU A 15 -5.91 -1.59 3.74
CA LEU A 15 -4.58 -2.16 3.96
C LEU A 15 -3.82 -1.41 5.07
N ARG A 16 -3.93 -0.07 5.15
CA ARG A 16 -3.31 0.74 6.22
C ARG A 16 -3.79 0.35 7.59
N HIS A 17 -5.08 0.07 7.71
CA HIS A 17 -5.66 -0.36 8.98
C HIS A 17 -5.05 -1.67 9.49
N GLN A 18 -4.68 -2.59 8.60
CA GLN A 18 -4.10 -3.89 8.97
C GLN A 18 -2.57 -3.87 9.05
N LEU A 19 -1.89 -3.28 8.07
CA LEU A 19 -0.43 -3.36 7.91
C LEU A 19 0.33 -2.23 8.63
N GLY A 20 -0.37 -1.20 9.07
CA GLY A 20 0.24 0.04 9.59
C GLY A 20 0.77 0.91 8.45
N GLY A 21 1.78 1.73 8.72
CA GLY A 21 2.43 2.56 7.70
C GLY A 21 3.12 3.79 8.27
N PHE A 22 3.61 4.65 7.38
CA PHE A 22 4.38 5.84 7.73
C PHE A 22 3.57 6.83 8.56
N HIS A 23 4.11 7.19 9.72
CA HIS A 23 3.57 8.25 10.57
C HIS A 23 4.60 9.35 10.72
N ALA A 24 4.35 10.50 10.12
CA ALA A 24 5.19 11.68 10.34
C ALA A 24 5.08 12.17 11.79
N SER A 25 6.06 12.97 12.25
CA SER A 25 6.03 13.57 13.59
C SER A 25 4.88 14.56 13.80
N SER A 26 4.20 14.99 12.74
CA SER A 26 2.97 15.77 12.80
C SER A 26 1.92 15.26 11.81
N HIS A 27 0.65 15.38 12.18
CA HIS A 27 -0.48 15.02 11.32
C HIS A 27 -0.44 15.77 9.98
N PHE A 28 -0.06 17.05 9.99
CA PHE A 28 0.05 17.86 8.77
C PHE A 28 1.04 17.29 7.75
N ARG A 29 2.24 16.89 8.19
CA ARG A 29 3.25 16.30 7.29
C ARG A 29 2.79 14.95 6.74
N CYS A 30 2.09 14.16 7.54
CA CYS A 30 1.51 12.89 7.10
C CYS A 30 0.45 13.11 6.01
N ASN A 31 -0.42 14.11 6.20
CA ASN A 31 -1.46 14.46 5.23
C ASN A 31 -0.85 14.99 3.93
N MET A 32 0.24 15.76 3.99
CA MET A 32 0.91 16.29 2.81
C MET A 32 1.56 15.18 1.97
N ILE A 33 2.24 14.22 2.61
CA ILE A 33 2.81 13.04 1.92
C ILE A 33 1.69 12.20 1.30
N PHE A 34 0.57 12.05 2.01
CA PHE A 34 -0.61 11.36 1.50
C PHE A 34 -1.21 12.03 0.28
N PHE A 35 -1.39 13.34 0.33
CA PHE A 35 -1.92 14.12 -0.78
C PHE A 35 -1.00 14.06 -2.00
N ALA A 36 0.31 14.17 -1.81
CA ALA A 36 1.28 14.06 -2.89
C ALA A 36 1.25 12.68 -3.56
N ALA A 37 1.26 11.60 -2.78
CA ALA A 37 1.17 10.24 -3.31
C ALA A 37 -0.15 9.99 -4.05
N TYR A 38 -1.26 10.52 -3.53
CA TYR A 38 -2.56 10.48 -4.20
C TYR A 38 -2.52 11.19 -5.55
N ILE A 39 -2.00 12.42 -5.62
CA ILE A 39 -1.87 13.16 -6.89
C ILE A 39 -1.04 12.38 -7.91
N LEU A 40 0.12 11.85 -7.49
CA LEU A 40 0.99 11.05 -8.38
C LEU A 40 0.26 9.82 -8.92
N ALA A 41 -0.51 9.14 -8.08
CA ALA A 41 -1.29 8.00 -8.52
C ALA A 41 -2.42 8.39 -9.49
N MET A 42 -3.09 9.52 -9.27
CA MET A 42 -4.11 10.02 -10.22
C MET A 42 -3.50 10.44 -11.56
N ILE A 43 -2.30 11.01 -11.56
CA ILE A 43 -1.51 11.29 -12.77
C ILE A 43 -1.19 9.98 -13.49
N ALA A 44 -0.70 8.96 -12.77
CA ALA A 44 -0.43 7.64 -13.35
C ALA A 44 -1.70 7.02 -13.96
N ILE A 45 -2.83 7.06 -13.25
CA ILE A 45 -4.12 6.57 -13.76
C ILE A 45 -4.53 7.31 -15.04
N LYS A 46 -4.28 8.63 -15.12
CA LYS A 46 -4.61 9.41 -16.31
C LYS A 46 -3.73 9.06 -17.51
N TYR A 47 -2.41 8.96 -17.32
CA TYR A 47 -1.45 8.96 -18.43
C TYR A 47 -0.85 7.60 -18.80
N VAL A 48 -0.88 6.59 -17.92
CA VAL A 48 -0.37 5.24 -18.26
C VAL A 48 -1.28 4.59 -19.30
N PRO A 49 -0.82 4.24 -20.51
CA PRO A 49 -1.69 3.62 -21.51
C PRO A 49 -2.16 2.22 -21.07
N ASN A 50 -3.34 1.80 -21.51
CA ASN A 50 -4.00 0.58 -21.01
C ASN A 50 -3.16 -0.68 -21.30
N GLU A 51 -2.52 -0.72 -22.46
CA GLU A 51 -1.65 -1.81 -22.90
C GLU A 51 -0.42 -2.02 -22.01
N PHE A 52 0.00 -0.98 -21.26
CA PHE A 52 1.11 -1.09 -20.32
C PHE A 52 0.70 -1.58 -18.94
N ILE A 53 -0.58 -1.46 -18.58
CA ILE A 53 -1.07 -1.78 -17.23
C ILE A 53 -0.80 -3.24 -16.87
N LYS A 54 -1.02 -4.16 -17.81
CA LYS A 54 -0.76 -5.61 -17.59
C LYS A 54 0.68 -5.91 -17.18
N TYR A 55 1.65 -5.13 -17.66
CA TYR A 55 3.06 -5.31 -17.30
C TYR A 55 3.39 -4.77 -15.90
N LEU A 56 2.52 -3.93 -15.32
CA LEU A 56 2.68 -3.40 -13.97
C LEU A 56 2.06 -4.31 -12.90
N ILE A 57 0.93 -4.97 -13.21
CA ILE A 57 0.14 -5.71 -12.20
C ILE A 57 0.96 -6.79 -11.48
N ILE A 58 1.71 -7.60 -12.23
CA ILE A 58 2.49 -8.71 -11.67
C ILE A 58 3.69 -8.24 -10.83
N PRO A 59 4.65 -7.45 -11.37
CA PRO A 59 5.82 -7.06 -10.60
C PRO A 59 5.47 -6.21 -9.38
N VAL A 60 4.50 -5.30 -9.50
CA VAL A 60 4.09 -4.47 -8.36
C VAL A 60 3.40 -5.30 -7.29
N GLY A 61 2.55 -6.25 -7.67
CA GLY A 61 1.91 -7.15 -6.70
C GLY A 61 2.92 -8.01 -5.94
N ILE A 62 3.92 -8.60 -6.64
CA ILE A 62 5.02 -9.34 -6.00
C ILE A 62 5.75 -8.45 -4.99
N PHE A 63 6.10 -7.22 -5.39
CA PHE A 63 6.75 -6.26 -4.50
C PHE A 63 5.89 -5.99 -3.25
N CYS A 64 4.58 -5.79 -3.41
CA CYS A 64 3.67 -5.53 -2.30
C CYS A 64 3.58 -6.72 -1.33
N GLU A 65 3.51 -7.95 -1.83
CA GLU A 65 3.50 -9.16 -0.99
C GLU A 65 4.82 -9.34 -0.22
N LEU A 66 5.96 -9.19 -0.90
CA LEU A 66 7.28 -9.32 -0.28
C LEU A 66 7.49 -8.28 0.83
N THR A 67 7.07 -7.03 0.59
CA THR A 67 7.18 -5.97 1.60
C THR A 67 6.26 -6.23 2.80
N ALA A 68 5.03 -6.71 2.58
CA ALA A 68 4.12 -7.08 3.66
C ALA A 68 4.65 -8.27 4.48
N LEU A 69 5.22 -9.29 3.83
CA LEU A 69 5.82 -10.44 4.50
C LEU A 69 7.04 -10.05 5.34
N LYS A 70 7.91 -9.17 4.82
CA LYS A 70 9.17 -8.81 5.47
C LYS A 70 9.02 -7.73 6.55
N TYR A 71 8.25 -6.68 6.27
CA TYR A 71 8.26 -5.46 7.07
C TYR A 71 6.97 -5.24 7.88
N ALA A 72 5.85 -5.89 7.52
CA ALA A 72 4.59 -5.70 8.22
C ALA A 72 4.40 -6.67 9.41
N PRO A 73 3.56 -6.29 10.39
CA PRO A 73 2.96 -4.96 10.56
C PRO A 73 3.98 -4.05 11.27
N VAL A 74 4.06 -2.81 10.80
CA VAL A 74 4.92 -1.81 11.45
C VAL A 74 4.14 -1.20 12.60
N GLU A 75 4.63 -1.42 13.81
CA GLU A 75 3.95 -0.99 15.03
C GLU A 75 4.18 0.49 15.30
N HIS A 76 3.18 1.14 15.90
CA HIS A 76 3.35 2.49 16.41
C HIS A 76 4.20 2.45 17.70
N PRO A 77 5.31 3.21 17.79
CA PRO A 77 6.21 3.17 18.95
C PRO A 77 5.51 3.42 20.28
N ASN A 78 4.50 4.29 20.28
CA ASN A 78 3.77 4.70 21.50
C ASN A 78 2.51 3.86 21.79
N ARG A 79 2.23 2.80 21.02
CA ARG A 79 1.09 1.88 21.28
C ARG A 79 1.50 0.43 20.99
N PRO A 80 2.27 -0.22 21.88
CA PRO A 80 2.66 -1.60 21.72
C PRO A 80 1.42 -2.50 21.69
N VAL A 81 1.30 -3.30 20.64
CA VAL A 81 0.20 -4.24 20.44
C VAL A 81 0.65 -5.61 20.93
N SER A 82 -0.24 -6.41 21.53
CA SER A 82 0.13 -7.75 21.96
C SER A 82 0.57 -8.61 20.77
N LYS A 83 1.56 -9.50 20.98
CA LYS A 83 2.11 -10.39 19.92
C LYS A 83 1.01 -11.15 19.16
N ARG A 84 -0.05 -11.59 19.86
CA ARG A 84 -1.22 -12.26 19.27
C ARG A 84 -2.00 -11.36 18.31
N LYS A 85 -2.27 -10.11 18.70
CA LYS A 85 -2.95 -9.12 17.83
C LYS A 85 -2.07 -8.74 16.64
N LYS A 86 -0.76 -8.60 16.83
CA LYS A 86 0.21 -8.36 15.75
C LYS A 86 0.16 -9.44 14.67
N LYS A 87 0.20 -10.72 15.07
CA LYS A 87 0.10 -11.86 14.14
C LYS A 87 -1.23 -11.87 13.39
N LYS A 88 -2.34 -11.53 14.07
CA LYS A 88 -3.67 -11.41 13.45
C LYS A 88 -3.69 -10.31 12.38
N PHE A 89 -3.24 -9.11 12.71
CA PHE A 89 -3.19 -7.97 11.78
C PHE A 89 -2.31 -8.26 10.55
N LYS A 90 -1.13 -8.87 10.76
CA LYS A 90 -0.28 -9.32 9.65
C LYS A 90 -1.01 -10.27 8.72
N ARG A 91 -1.63 -11.31 9.29
CA ARG A 91 -2.33 -12.34 8.51
C ARG A 91 -3.50 -11.75 7.73
N THR A 92 -4.33 -10.93 8.38
CA THR A 92 -5.46 -10.27 7.71
C THR A 92 -4.99 -9.32 6.61
N GLY A 93 -3.93 -8.54 6.86
CA GLY A 93 -3.38 -7.62 5.88
C GLY A 93 -2.82 -8.32 4.64
N ILE A 94 -2.07 -9.42 4.82
CA ILE A 94 -1.57 -10.25 3.70
C ILE A 94 -2.75 -10.84 2.91
N ILE A 95 -3.74 -11.42 3.59
CA ILE A 95 -4.94 -11.96 2.92
C ILE A 95 -5.63 -10.88 2.08
N LEU A 96 -5.85 -9.68 2.62
CA LEU A 96 -6.45 -8.58 1.87
C LEU A 96 -5.59 -8.17 0.67
N LEU A 97 -4.26 -8.11 0.84
CA LEU A 97 -3.33 -7.74 -0.23
C LEU A 97 -3.39 -8.76 -1.37
N THR A 98 -3.38 -10.05 -1.04
CA THR A 98 -3.53 -11.14 -2.01
C THR A 98 -4.89 -11.07 -2.72
N LEU A 99 -5.99 -10.83 -1.99
CA LEU A 99 -7.33 -10.71 -2.58
C LEU A 99 -7.41 -9.53 -3.55
N PHE A 100 -6.86 -8.37 -3.20
CA PHE A 100 -6.80 -7.22 -4.10
C PHE A 100 -5.92 -7.50 -5.32
N TRP A 101 -4.81 -8.22 -5.14
CA TRP A 101 -3.96 -8.58 -6.27
C TRP A 101 -4.66 -9.52 -7.24
N ILE A 102 -5.32 -10.56 -6.73
CA ILE A 102 -6.14 -11.48 -7.54
C ILE A 102 -7.24 -10.70 -8.26
N ALA A 103 -7.94 -9.78 -7.58
CA ALA A 103 -8.95 -8.94 -8.21
C ALA A 103 -8.37 -8.11 -9.36
N ALA A 104 -7.18 -7.50 -9.18
CA ALA A 104 -6.52 -6.75 -10.24
C ALA A 104 -6.12 -7.64 -11.44
N ILE A 105 -5.66 -8.87 -11.19
CA ILE A 105 -5.35 -9.86 -12.24
C ILE A 105 -6.63 -10.24 -12.99
N VAL A 106 -7.69 -10.60 -12.29
CA VAL A 106 -8.99 -10.95 -12.88
C VAL A 106 -9.53 -9.83 -13.78
N LEU A 107 -9.42 -8.57 -13.32
CA LEU A 107 -9.85 -7.41 -14.09
C LEU A 107 -9.12 -7.26 -15.43
N ILE A 108 -7.80 -7.50 -15.47
CA ILE A 108 -7.02 -7.38 -16.71
C ILE A 108 -7.11 -8.61 -17.63
N THR A 109 -7.48 -9.78 -17.09
CA THR A 109 -7.53 -11.02 -17.89
C THR A 109 -8.92 -11.29 -18.46
N LEU A 110 -9.99 -10.94 -17.73
CA LEU A 110 -11.36 -11.29 -18.11
C LEU A 110 -12.14 -10.15 -18.76
N PHE A 111 -11.66 -8.91 -18.66
CA PHE A 111 -12.38 -7.73 -19.12
C PHE A 111 -11.46 -6.78 -19.90
N THR A 112 -12.03 -6.11 -20.90
CA THR A 112 -11.36 -5.09 -21.71
C THR A 112 -12.00 -3.73 -21.50
N GLY A 113 -11.21 -2.66 -21.55
CA GLY A 113 -11.70 -1.28 -21.38
C GLY A 113 -11.87 -0.83 -19.92
N ILE A 114 -11.54 -1.70 -18.95
CA ILE A 114 -11.58 -1.40 -17.50
C ILE A 114 -10.21 -1.56 -16.81
N GLU A 115 -9.12 -1.55 -17.57
CA GLU A 115 -7.75 -1.77 -17.07
C GLU A 115 -7.35 -0.72 -16.01
N LYS A 116 -7.89 0.50 -16.11
CA LYS A 116 -7.68 1.59 -15.14
C LYS A 116 -8.17 1.26 -13.73
N TYR A 117 -9.17 0.37 -13.60
CA TYR A 117 -9.65 -0.11 -12.30
C TYR A 117 -8.58 -1.00 -11.64
N ALA A 118 -7.97 -1.92 -12.40
CA ALA A 118 -6.85 -2.73 -11.92
C ALA A 118 -5.63 -1.89 -11.55
N LEU A 119 -5.32 -0.86 -12.35
CA LEU A 119 -4.25 0.09 -12.05
C LEU A 119 -4.51 0.85 -10.74
N SER A 120 -5.77 1.24 -10.48
CA SER A 120 -6.16 1.93 -9.24
C SER A 120 -5.95 1.06 -8.00
N ILE A 121 -6.30 -0.23 -8.10
CA ILE A 121 -6.08 -1.21 -7.03
C ILE A 121 -4.58 -1.38 -6.76
N ILE A 122 -3.79 -1.61 -7.82
CA ILE A 122 -2.34 -1.82 -7.70
C ILE A 122 -1.63 -0.58 -7.16
N LEU A 123 -2.01 0.62 -7.57
CA LEU A 123 -1.43 1.85 -7.03
C LEU A 123 -1.79 2.05 -5.55
N GLY A 124 -2.99 1.67 -5.12
CA GLY A 124 -3.37 1.65 -3.70
C GLY A 124 -2.51 0.69 -2.88
N MET A 125 -2.30 -0.53 -3.38
CA MET A 125 -1.41 -1.52 -2.77
C MET A 125 0.06 -1.04 -2.71
N PHE A 126 0.55 -0.49 -3.82
CA PHE A 126 1.91 0.02 -3.94
C PHE A 126 2.17 1.16 -2.96
N TYR A 127 1.24 2.10 -2.90
CA TYR A 127 1.34 3.24 -2.00
C TYR A 127 1.38 2.78 -0.54
N MET A 128 0.57 1.78 -0.17
CA MET A 128 0.64 1.17 1.15
C MET A 128 1.97 0.47 1.44
N SER A 129 2.50 -0.27 0.48
CA SER A 129 3.76 -0.99 0.62
C SER A 129 4.93 -0.04 0.83
N ILE A 130 4.99 1.07 0.09
CA ILE A 130 5.97 2.14 0.31
C ILE A 130 5.83 2.73 1.72
N SER A 131 4.60 3.00 2.16
CA SER A 131 4.32 3.55 3.50
C SER A 131 4.85 2.64 4.61
N VAL A 132 4.67 1.32 4.48
CA VAL A 132 5.22 0.31 5.40
C VAL A 132 6.75 0.32 5.40
N VAL A 133 7.37 0.28 4.21
CA VAL A 133 8.83 0.31 4.07
C VAL A 133 9.45 1.58 4.66
N ALA A 134 8.84 2.74 4.39
CA ALA A 134 9.30 4.03 4.89
C ALA A 134 9.28 4.08 6.43
N GLU A 135 8.21 3.58 7.06
CA GLU A 135 8.13 3.54 8.53
C GLU A 135 9.17 2.57 9.11
N PHE A 136 9.35 1.39 8.50
CA PHE A 136 10.35 0.43 8.95
C PHE A 136 11.76 1.04 8.96
N TYR A 137 12.19 1.68 7.86
CA TYR A 137 13.51 2.32 7.80
C TYR A 137 13.66 3.48 8.78
N LYS A 138 12.60 4.26 8.99
CA LYS A 138 12.59 5.33 9.99
C LYS A 138 12.80 4.78 11.41
N GLN A 139 12.11 3.70 11.77
CA GLN A 139 12.27 3.05 13.09
C GLN A 139 13.66 2.42 13.23
N TYR A 140 14.14 1.73 12.18
CA TYR A 140 15.48 1.16 12.14
C TYR A 140 16.58 2.21 12.38
N ARG A 141 16.51 3.36 11.68
CA ARG A 141 17.47 4.46 11.84
C ARG A 141 17.44 5.04 13.26
N LYS A 142 16.25 5.19 13.85
CA LYS A 142 16.11 5.69 15.23
C LYS A 142 16.77 4.74 16.24
N ASN A 143 16.56 3.44 16.10
CA ASN A 143 17.17 2.43 16.99
C ASN A 143 18.69 2.39 16.85
N LEU A 144 19.24 2.55 15.64
CA LEU A 144 20.69 2.63 15.43
C LEU A 144 21.32 3.85 16.10
N LEU A 145 20.64 5.00 16.10
CA LEU A 145 21.14 6.22 16.74
C LEU A 145 21.04 6.18 18.28
N GLN A 146 20.11 5.40 18.83
CA GLN A 146 19.97 5.20 20.28
C GLN A 146 20.95 4.18 20.86
N ASN A 147 21.52 3.32 20.02
CA ASN A 147 22.50 2.30 20.39
C ASN A 147 23.97 2.75 20.14
N ARG A 148 24.19 4.01 19.80
CA ARG A 148 25.52 4.66 19.71
C ARG A 148 25.70 5.60 20.88
#